data_AF-A0AAD5HAN8-F1
#
_entry.id   AF-A0AAD5HAN8-F1
#
_cell.length_a   1.000
_cell.length_b   1.000
_cell.length_c   1.000
_cell.angle_alpha   90.00
_cell.angle_beta   90.00
_cell.angle_gamma   90.00
#
_symmetry.space_group_name_H-M   'P 1'
#
loop_
_entity.id
_entity.type
_entity.pdbx_description
1 polymer ?
#
loop_
_entity_poly.entity_id
_entity_poly.type
_entity_poly.pdbx_seq_one_letter_code
_entity_poly.pdbx_strand_id
1 'polypeptide(L)'
;MQSSCLQLLLLLLLCNIITIDAQVQRYDLVHSAQRSTHYLPAVHLKKRSRQPNYHINAALHPNVLIVVPGDNGAAVPIDSTKPSATTVANVSSVSSTATTATTTATNHDTGNSPATISTALSSNSTANYTQAVDSHLEVVLYCNIDTTFCKKVGNALGAAAYKLAQVVRLKSKLTIEVSYYSFCDNTCSNSTLGWGAPTSQFTLPNVGGVDPNYLYPQSLAKQLAPYNTTNWSAEDISIELNHDAYMSTIDLGTAKDDGWNGTGVPAGGHFWFQGDPDIRYNQVDMEYVILHELLHGMGFISSWGAFFYADSSPYHALVEDMFQPQQLQLLTPTPNAYTDTSTGASFIYGFQPTMIFDKFLAAFDPGNGDQEPNSLADLVVDLQQFCAKNNDAFIINFVRQFNVADVSAKARYLWNIANTNKTLFFNFPNLTSFNQIYGNHSYLKAHYSNLTMFTSGSLTNATEMTLTNFRPGVSISHVDDMYEETPDFLLRTTPILGSTLEQIIDSVYANIPAINYTEKVNSTTTLNVTYRSAIGPGILHVLDTMGYSTVLSNNNYSITTTEDIKQRNICTPPHVTTPDQTTLTTVKSAAATLPNHSILLLFVSVLCLIDFPRMLSL
;
A
#
# COMPACT_ATOMS: atom_id res chain seq x y z
N MET A 1 -1.31 3.89 -65.55
CA MET A 1 -1.88 3.02 -64.48
C MET A 1 -0.89 2.64 -63.37
N GLN A 2 0.30 3.26 -63.26
CA GLN A 2 1.25 2.97 -62.16
C GLN A 2 1.36 4.06 -61.08
N SER A 3 0.76 5.25 -61.26
CA SER A 3 0.84 6.34 -60.27
C SER A 3 -0.24 6.28 -59.18
N SER A 4 -1.40 5.67 -59.50
CA SER A 4 -2.57 5.62 -58.59
C SER A 4 -2.47 4.53 -57.52
N CYS A 5 -1.57 3.56 -57.66
CA CYS A 5 -1.37 2.49 -56.67
C CYS A 5 -0.45 2.93 -55.51
N LEU A 6 0.47 3.86 -55.77
CA LEU A 6 1.44 4.34 -54.77
C LEU A 6 0.79 5.32 -53.77
N GLN A 7 -0.22 6.09 -54.19
CA GLN A 7 -0.98 6.97 -53.30
C GLN A 7 -1.95 6.20 -52.38
N LEU A 8 -2.48 5.06 -52.82
CA LEU A 8 -3.33 4.21 -51.98
C LEU A 8 -2.50 3.42 -50.95
N LEU A 9 -1.27 3.00 -51.31
CA LEU A 9 -0.35 2.37 -50.38
C LEU A 9 0.18 3.36 -49.33
N LEU A 10 0.40 4.64 -49.70
CA LEU A 10 0.82 5.68 -48.77
C LEU A 10 -0.32 6.11 -47.81
N LEU A 11 -1.58 6.10 -48.26
CA LEU A 11 -2.73 6.32 -47.37
C LEU A 11 -2.98 5.14 -46.41
N LEU A 12 -2.75 3.90 -46.85
CA LEU A 12 -2.85 2.70 -45.99
C LEU A 12 -1.68 2.58 -45.00
N LEU A 13 -0.51 3.14 -45.32
CA LEU A 13 0.62 3.27 -44.39
C LEU A 13 0.42 4.42 -43.39
N LEU A 14 -0.24 5.52 -43.79
CA LEU A 14 -0.57 6.63 -42.89
C LEU A 14 -1.77 6.32 -41.97
N CYS A 15 -2.72 5.48 -42.39
CA CYS A 15 -3.80 5.00 -41.51
C CYS A 15 -3.37 3.92 -40.50
N ASN A 16 -2.19 3.30 -40.67
CA ASN A 16 -1.66 2.31 -39.72
C ASN A 16 -0.71 2.90 -38.66
N ILE A 17 -0.53 4.23 -38.62
CA ILE A 17 0.28 4.92 -37.61
C ILE A 17 -0.56 6.03 -36.95
N ILE A 18 -1.79 5.68 -36.58
CA ILE A 18 -2.46 6.30 -35.45
C ILE A 18 -2.55 5.21 -34.38
N THR A 19 -1.40 4.82 -33.85
CA THR A 19 -1.40 4.31 -32.48
C THR A 19 -1.87 5.49 -31.64
N ILE A 20 -3.14 5.44 -31.21
CA ILE A 20 -3.61 6.24 -30.10
C ILE A 20 -2.73 5.79 -28.94
N ASP A 21 -1.66 6.55 -28.70
CA ASP A 21 -0.77 6.34 -27.58
C ASP A 21 -1.63 6.62 -26.35
N ALA A 22 -2.14 5.54 -25.73
CA ALA A 22 -2.92 5.64 -24.52
C ALA A 22 -2.03 6.36 -23.51
N GLN A 23 -2.34 7.63 -23.25
CA GLN A 23 -1.59 8.49 -22.34
C GLN A 23 -1.79 7.96 -20.92
N VAL A 24 -1.07 6.90 -20.57
CA VAL A 24 -1.06 6.37 -19.21
C VAL A 24 -0.19 7.31 -18.38
N GLN A 25 -0.78 8.02 -17.44
CA GLN A 25 -0.04 8.85 -16.51
C GLN A 25 0.48 7.98 -15.36
N ARG A 26 1.81 7.82 -15.31
CA ARG A 26 2.52 7.16 -14.23
C ARG A 26 2.64 8.12 -13.05
N TYR A 27 2.24 7.66 -11.88
CA TYR A 27 2.51 8.29 -10.61
C TYR A 27 3.54 7.44 -9.90
N ASP A 28 4.78 7.93 -9.91
CA ASP A 28 5.80 7.40 -9.02
C ASP A 28 5.53 7.96 -7.63
N LEU A 29 5.41 7.06 -6.67
CA LEU A 29 5.45 7.43 -5.27
C LEU A 29 6.88 7.93 -5.01
N VAL A 30 7.00 9.25 -4.97
CA VAL A 30 8.19 10.01 -4.61
C VAL A 30 9.48 9.64 -5.38
N HIS A 31 9.73 10.35 -6.48
CA HIS A 31 11.10 10.57 -6.97
C HIS A 31 11.57 12.03 -6.86
N SER A 32 10.70 12.98 -6.50
CA SER A 32 11.02 14.41 -6.57
C SER A 32 11.40 15.11 -5.25
N ALA A 33 11.12 14.53 -4.08
CA ALA A 33 11.36 15.22 -2.80
C ALA A 33 12.65 14.81 -2.06
N GLN A 34 13.24 13.65 -2.36
CA GLN A 34 14.41 13.13 -1.63
C GLN A 34 15.73 13.15 -2.41
N ARG A 35 15.74 13.51 -3.70
CA ARG A 35 17.02 13.78 -4.37
C ARG A 35 17.54 15.16 -3.94
N SER A 36 18.58 15.12 -3.10
CA SER A 36 19.40 16.24 -2.61
C SER A 36 18.96 16.87 -1.28
N THR A 37 19.31 16.24 -0.17
CA THR A 37 20.00 16.96 0.91
C THR A 37 21.02 16.04 1.59
N HIS A 38 22.30 16.40 1.44
CA HIS A 38 23.32 15.96 2.37
C HIS A 38 22.98 16.53 3.75
N TYR A 39 22.82 15.67 4.75
CA TYR A 39 22.80 16.09 6.15
C TYR A 39 24.15 16.73 6.48
N LEU A 40 24.19 18.06 6.57
CA LEU A 40 25.19 18.73 7.38
C LEU A 40 24.82 18.47 8.85
N PRO A 41 25.78 18.12 9.72
CA PRO A 41 25.49 17.88 11.13
C PRO A 41 24.91 19.16 11.74
N ALA A 42 23.79 19.00 12.44
CA ALA A 42 23.08 20.05 13.14
C ALA A 42 24.06 20.90 13.98
N VAL A 43 24.20 22.17 13.62
CA VAL A 43 24.73 23.18 14.52
C VAL A 43 23.80 23.21 15.73
N HIS A 44 24.36 22.92 16.91
CA HIS A 44 23.71 23.02 18.20
C HIS A 44 23.02 24.39 18.39
N LEU A 45 21.75 24.49 18.03
CA LEU A 45 20.86 25.50 18.57
C LEU A 45 20.41 24.98 19.94
N LYS A 46 20.98 25.56 21.01
CA LYS A 46 20.54 25.40 22.39
C LYS A 46 19.05 25.74 22.48
N LYS A 47 18.17 24.72 22.43
CA LYS A 47 16.80 24.84 22.93
C LYS A 47 16.89 25.12 24.43
N ARG A 48 16.57 26.35 24.84
CA ARG A 48 16.33 26.70 26.25
C ARG A 48 15.08 25.95 26.70
N SER A 49 15.29 24.82 27.36
CA SER A 49 14.27 24.17 28.18
C SER A 49 13.85 25.13 29.30
N ARG A 50 12.62 25.65 29.23
CA ARG A 50 11.90 26.16 30.38
C ARG A 50 11.05 25.00 30.91
N GLN A 51 11.55 24.31 31.93
CA GLN A 51 10.71 23.43 32.75
C GLN A 51 9.80 24.30 33.64
N PRO A 52 8.48 24.08 33.64
CA PRO A 52 7.64 24.52 34.75
C PRO A 52 7.76 23.50 35.90
N ASN A 53 8.19 23.98 37.06
CA ASN A 53 8.16 23.23 38.31
C ASN A 53 6.71 23.00 38.74
N TYR A 54 6.24 21.76 38.69
CA TYR A 54 5.07 21.32 39.45
C TYR A 54 5.54 20.45 40.62
N HIS A 55 5.50 21.03 41.81
CA HIS A 55 5.50 20.28 43.07
C HIS A 55 4.09 19.72 43.27
N ILE A 56 3.92 18.40 43.19
CA ILE A 56 2.71 17.73 43.67
C ILE A 56 3.07 17.04 44.98
N ASN A 57 2.53 17.59 46.07
CA ASN A 57 2.54 16.98 47.39
C ASN A 57 1.56 15.79 47.39
N ALA A 58 2.07 14.59 47.64
CA ALA A 58 1.25 13.43 47.95
C ALA A 58 0.74 13.54 49.40
N ALA A 59 -0.53 13.86 49.57
CA ALA A 59 -1.25 13.71 50.83
C ALA A 59 -2.18 12.50 50.72
N LEU A 60 -1.92 11.50 51.56
CA LEU A 60 -2.80 10.38 51.86
C LEU A 60 -4.05 10.89 52.60
N HIS A 61 -5.24 10.45 52.19
CA HIS A 61 -6.27 9.92 53.11
C HIS A 61 -7.42 9.22 52.33
N PRO A 62 -8.16 8.29 52.98
CA PRO A 62 -8.90 7.20 52.33
C PRO A 62 -10.41 7.46 52.21
N ASN A 63 -11.08 6.47 51.61
CA ASN A 63 -12.52 6.20 51.56
C ASN A 63 -13.24 6.65 50.27
N VAL A 64 -13.32 5.74 49.30
CA VAL A 64 -14.49 5.67 48.41
C VAL A 64 -15.01 4.24 48.41
N LEU A 65 -16.24 4.12 48.88
CA LEU A 65 -17.09 2.95 48.96
C LEU A 65 -17.58 2.62 47.53
N ILE A 66 -17.26 1.44 47.00
CA ILE A 66 -17.90 0.92 45.78
C ILE A 66 -18.90 -0.16 46.20
N VAL A 67 -20.18 0.12 45.98
CA VAL A 67 -21.29 -0.82 46.14
C VAL A 67 -21.33 -1.71 44.91
N VAL A 68 -21.16 -3.02 45.12
CA VAL A 68 -21.39 -4.06 44.10
C VAL A 68 -22.66 -4.82 44.50
N PRO A 69 -23.68 -4.96 43.63
CA PRO A 69 -24.80 -5.85 43.90
C PRO A 69 -24.33 -7.30 43.75
N GLY A 70 -24.55 -8.10 44.79
CA GLY A 70 -24.18 -9.50 44.82
C GLY A 70 -25.11 -10.39 44.01
N ASP A 71 -24.57 -11.52 43.58
CA ASP A 71 -25.35 -12.72 43.31
C ASP A 71 -24.66 -13.94 43.93
N ASN A 72 -25.52 -14.79 44.50
CA ASN A 72 -25.20 -15.89 45.39
C ASN A 72 -24.83 -17.16 44.60
N GLY A 73 -23.84 -17.93 45.06
CA GLY A 73 -23.58 -19.26 44.50
C GLY A 73 -22.41 -20.03 45.11
N ALA A 74 -22.69 -20.71 46.23
CA ALA A 74 -22.07 -21.92 46.80
C ALA A 74 -20.63 -22.34 46.43
N ALA A 75 -19.81 -22.47 47.47
CA ALA A 75 -18.46 -23.04 47.48
C ALA A 75 -18.45 -24.59 47.48
N VAL A 76 -17.47 -25.18 46.78
CA VAL A 76 -16.95 -26.54 46.99
C VAL A 76 -15.41 -26.50 46.83
N PRO A 77 -14.62 -27.04 47.77
CA PRO A 77 -13.16 -27.06 47.67
C PRO A 77 -12.68 -28.39 47.06
N ILE A 78 -11.71 -28.35 46.15
CA ILE A 78 -10.96 -29.55 45.75
C ILE A 78 -9.45 -29.31 45.81
N ASP A 79 -8.86 -30.33 46.41
CA ASP A 79 -7.54 -30.59 46.95
C ASP A 79 -6.41 -30.70 45.91
N SER A 80 -5.21 -30.37 46.39
CA SER A 80 -3.94 -30.41 45.69
C SER A 80 -3.18 -31.70 46.03
N THR A 81 -2.92 -32.57 45.05
CA THR A 81 -1.94 -33.65 45.23
C THR A 81 -1.06 -33.88 44.00
N LYS A 82 0.23 -33.67 44.24
CA LYS A 82 1.43 -34.11 43.51
C LYS A 82 1.47 -35.64 43.36
N PRO A 83 2.31 -36.19 42.46
CA PRO A 83 3.47 -36.92 42.98
C PRO A 83 4.77 -36.77 42.18
N SER A 84 5.88 -36.86 42.91
CA SER A 84 7.25 -37.06 42.44
C SER A 84 7.53 -38.54 42.17
N ALA A 85 8.40 -38.84 41.21
CA ALA A 85 9.20 -40.06 41.21
C ALA A 85 10.61 -39.82 40.61
N THR A 86 11.59 -40.29 41.39
CA THR A 86 13.05 -40.43 41.24
C THR A 86 13.41 -41.36 40.04
N THR A 87 14.58 -41.35 39.39
CA THR A 87 15.86 -42.02 39.78
C THR A 87 16.92 -41.75 38.68
N VAL A 88 18.08 -41.14 38.99
CA VAL A 88 19.46 -41.71 39.08
C VAL A 88 20.02 -42.45 37.85
N ALA A 89 21.08 -41.91 37.24
CA ALA A 89 22.30 -42.67 36.88
C ALA A 89 23.50 -41.75 36.53
N ASN A 90 24.59 -41.96 37.27
CA ASN A 90 25.98 -41.52 37.02
C ASN A 90 26.56 -42.13 35.74
N VAL A 91 27.42 -41.40 35.00
CA VAL A 91 28.71 -41.90 34.48
C VAL A 91 29.72 -40.74 34.36
N SER A 92 30.95 -41.03 34.77
CA SER A 92 32.12 -40.16 34.94
C SER A 92 32.99 -39.96 33.69
N SER A 93 33.85 -38.92 33.78
CA SER A 93 35.20 -38.78 33.18
C SER A 93 35.27 -38.56 31.65
N VAL A 94 36.12 -37.70 31.08
CA VAL A 94 37.58 -37.60 31.21
C VAL A 94 38.06 -36.20 30.79
N SER A 95 39.12 -35.74 31.46
CA SER A 95 39.92 -34.54 31.19
C SER A 95 40.77 -34.66 29.91
N SER A 96 40.88 -33.59 29.11
CA SER A 96 42.09 -33.31 28.35
C SER A 96 42.39 -31.81 28.26
N THR A 97 43.54 -31.47 28.84
CA THR A 97 44.25 -30.20 28.84
C THR A 97 44.85 -29.92 27.47
N ALA A 98 44.74 -28.70 26.94
CA ALA A 98 45.68 -28.18 25.93
C ALA A 98 45.68 -26.63 25.90
N THR A 99 46.64 -26.08 26.65
CA THR A 99 47.64 -25.07 26.26
C THR A 99 47.25 -23.85 25.40
N THR A 100 47.32 -22.72 26.09
CA THR A 100 47.58 -21.34 25.68
C THR A 100 48.57 -21.15 24.52
N ALA A 101 48.22 -20.27 23.57
CA ALA A 101 49.19 -19.49 22.81
C ALA A 101 48.66 -18.06 22.64
N THR A 102 49.32 -17.15 23.35
CA THR A 102 49.15 -15.70 23.33
C THR A 102 50.02 -15.12 22.21
N THR A 103 49.46 -14.31 21.33
CA THR A 103 50.24 -13.38 20.49
C THR A 103 49.56 -12.02 20.44
N THR A 104 50.11 -11.13 21.26
CA THR A 104 49.96 -9.69 21.23
C THR A 104 50.71 -9.13 20.00
N ALA A 105 50.07 -8.31 19.18
CA ALA A 105 50.78 -7.42 18.26
C ALA A 105 50.04 -6.08 18.12
N THR A 106 50.76 -5.08 18.64
CA THR A 106 50.64 -3.64 18.63
C THR A 106 50.18 -2.93 17.35
N ASN A 107 49.34 -1.92 17.59
CA ASN A 107 49.08 -0.68 16.85
C ASN A 107 50.14 -0.24 15.81
N HIS A 108 49.64 0.18 14.64
CA HIS A 108 50.18 1.34 13.94
C HIS A 108 49.04 2.18 13.36
N ASP A 109 48.94 3.39 13.88
CA ASP A 109 48.07 4.48 13.46
C ASP A 109 48.76 5.26 12.33
N THR A 110 48.06 5.52 11.22
CA THR A 110 48.28 6.68 10.34
C THR A 110 47.09 6.86 9.38
N GLY A 111 46.43 8.02 9.44
CA GLY A 111 45.93 8.71 8.24
C GLY A 111 44.43 8.77 8.03
N ASN A 112 43.74 9.60 8.82
CA ASN A 112 42.37 10.06 8.55
C ASN A 112 42.28 10.80 7.21
N SER A 113 41.50 10.25 6.27
CA SER A 113 40.87 10.97 5.18
C SER A 113 39.38 10.58 5.17
N PRO A 114 38.42 11.51 5.03
CA PRO A 114 37.01 11.20 5.23
C PRO A 114 36.54 10.27 4.11
N ALA A 115 36.19 9.04 4.47
CA ALA A 115 35.57 8.08 3.58
C ALA A 115 34.23 8.64 3.10
N THR A 116 34.12 8.81 1.79
CA THR A 116 32.87 9.02 1.07
C THR A 116 31.94 7.85 1.36
N ILE A 117 30.92 8.06 2.19
CA ILE A 117 29.90 7.04 2.49
C ILE A 117 29.05 6.86 1.23
N SER A 118 29.28 5.76 0.55
CA SER A 118 28.46 5.28 -0.56
C SER A 118 27.18 4.68 0.01
N THR A 119 26.04 5.16 -0.48
CA THR A 119 24.73 4.51 -0.42
C THR A 119 24.82 3.06 -0.90
N ALA A 120 24.83 2.11 0.03
CA ALA A 120 24.91 0.68 -0.27
C ALA A 120 23.52 0.04 -0.24
N LEU A 121 22.68 0.43 -1.20
CA LEU A 121 21.91 -0.53 -1.99
C LEU A 121 22.31 -0.25 -3.44
N SER A 122 23.53 -0.67 -3.77
CA SER A 122 24.08 -0.53 -5.10
C SER A 122 23.23 -1.34 -6.08
N SER A 123 22.92 -0.76 -7.23
CA SER A 123 22.31 -1.34 -8.42
C SER A 123 23.11 -2.49 -9.08
N ASN A 124 23.90 -3.23 -8.30
CA ASN A 124 24.79 -4.32 -8.71
C ASN A 124 24.72 -5.53 -7.74
N SER A 125 23.78 -5.53 -6.80
CA SER A 125 23.51 -6.66 -5.93
C SER A 125 22.87 -7.79 -6.73
N THR A 126 23.46 -8.99 -6.70
CA THR A 126 22.86 -10.20 -7.30
C THR A 126 21.79 -10.70 -6.35
N ALA A 127 20.57 -10.96 -6.84
CA ALA A 127 19.50 -11.51 -6.03
C ALA A 127 19.94 -12.80 -5.32
N ASN A 128 19.66 -12.89 -4.03
CA ASN A 128 19.97 -14.08 -3.22
C ASN A 128 19.08 -15.25 -3.61
N TYR A 129 17.87 -14.95 -4.08
CA TYR A 129 16.85 -15.92 -4.43
C TYR A 129 15.93 -15.36 -5.52
N THR A 130 15.67 -16.16 -6.54
CA THR A 130 14.71 -15.86 -7.60
C THR A 130 13.93 -17.12 -7.89
N GLN A 131 12.61 -17.03 -7.88
CA GLN A 131 11.73 -18.15 -8.15
C GLN A 131 10.56 -17.70 -9.03
N ALA A 132 10.40 -18.39 -10.17
CA ALA A 132 9.12 -18.38 -10.88
C ALA A 132 8.16 -19.30 -10.12
N VAL A 133 7.12 -18.70 -9.53
CA VAL A 133 6.08 -19.43 -8.79
C VAL A 133 5.15 -20.13 -9.78
N ASP A 134 4.79 -19.42 -10.85
CA ASP A 134 4.14 -19.97 -12.04
C ASP A 134 4.49 -19.14 -13.30
N SER A 135 3.73 -19.28 -14.40
CA SER A 135 3.98 -18.52 -15.64
C SER A 135 3.65 -17.03 -15.56
N HIS A 136 2.92 -16.59 -14.55
CA HIS A 136 2.44 -15.21 -14.36
C HIS A 136 2.90 -14.59 -13.03
N LEU A 137 3.66 -15.30 -12.20
CA LEU A 137 4.17 -14.77 -10.94
C LEU A 137 5.61 -15.17 -10.70
N GLU A 138 6.46 -14.17 -10.45
CA GLU A 138 7.87 -14.32 -10.11
C GLU A 138 8.20 -13.52 -8.85
N VAL A 139 9.03 -14.10 -7.98
CA VAL A 139 9.53 -13.45 -6.78
C VAL A 139 11.05 -13.32 -6.84
N VAL A 140 11.55 -12.18 -6.36
CA VAL A 140 12.97 -11.84 -6.26
C VAL A 140 13.25 -11.38 -4.85
N LEU A 141 14.25 -11.97 -4.19
CA LEU A 141 14.66 -11.61 -2.83
C LEU A 141 16.10 -11.11 -2.81
N TYR A 142 16.27 -9.92 -2.24
CA TYR A 142 17.54 -9.35 -1.79
C TYR A 142 17.62 -9.45 -0.27
N CYS A 143 18.62 -10.14 0.25
CA CYS A 143 18.73 -10.44 1.67
C CYS A 143 20.16 -10.26 2.17
N ASN A 144 20.32 -9.36 3.14
CA ASN A 144 21.62 -8.87 3.61
C ASN A 144 22.02 -9.43 4.99
N ILE A 145 21.68 -10.68 5.30
CA ILE A 145 21.90 -11.29 6.62
C ILE A 145 22.92 -12.44 6.56
N ASP A 146 22.47 -13.68 6.39
CA ASP A 146 23.33 -14.84 6.11
C ASP A 146 22.63 -15.80 5.16
N THR A 147 23.40 -16.59 4.40
CA THR A 147 22.87 -17.43 3.32
C THR A 147 21.84 -18.46 3.80
N THR A 148 22.00 -19.00 5.01
CA THR A 148 21.13 -20.03 5.56
C THR A 148 19.80 -19.41 5.99
N PHE A 149 19.86 -18.27 6.68
CA PHE A 149 18.68 -17.54 7.11
C PHE A 149 17.91 -16.96 5.91
N CYS A 150 18.61 -16.38 4.94
CA CYS A 150 18.01 -15.86 3.71
C CYS A 150 17.28 -16.96 2.92
N LYS A 151 17.73 -18.21 2.97
CA LYS A 151 17.01 -19.34 2.36
C LYS A 151 15.66 -19.61 3.05
N LYS A 152 15.57 -19.46 4.38
CA LYS A 152 14.29 -19.58 5.10
C LYS A 152 13.32 -18.49 4.67
N VAL A 153 13.80 -17.24 4.57
CA VAL A 153 13.01 -16.10 4.06
C VAL A 153 12.54 -16.36 2.62
N GLY A 154 13.44 -16.81 1.74
CA GLY A 154 13.11 -17.14 0.36
C GLY A 154 12.06 -18.25 0.23
N ASN A 155 12.13 -19.29 1.06
CA ASN A 155 11.12 -20.35 1.08
C ASN A 155 9.74 -19.82 1.54
N ALA A 156 9.70 -19.01 2.60
CA ALA A 156 8.46 -18.39 3.07
C ALA A 156 7.85 -17.46 2.01
N LEU A 157 8.70 -16.71 1.29
CA LEU A 157 8.28 -15.88 0.16
C LEU A 157 7.66 -16.69 -0.97
N GLY A 158 8.32 -17.78 -1.38
CA GLY A 158 7.79 -18.68 -2.39
C GLY A 158 6.44 -19.29 -2.00
N ALA A 159 6.28 -19.70 -0.73
CA ALA A 159 5.04 -20.26 -0.20
C ALA A 159 3.90 -19.23 -0.18
N ALA A 160 4.14 -18.01 0.32
CA ALA A 160 3.16 -16.93 0.34
C ALA A 160 2.71 -16.55 -1.08
N ALA A 161 3.66 -16.38 -2.01
CA ALA A 161 3.35 -16.07 -3.41
C ALA A 161 2.57 -17.20 -4.10
N TYR A 162 2.85 -18.46 -3.75
CA TYR A 162 2.07 -19.60 -4.21
C TYR A 162 0.62 -19.55 -3.70
N LYS A 163 0.38 -19.25 -2.42
CA LYS A 163 -0.98 -19.08 -1.87
C LYS A 163 -1.74 -17.93 -2.56
N LEU A 164 -1.07 -16.84 -2.94
CA LEU A 164 -1.66 -15.77 -3.74
C LEU A 164 -2.08 -16.26 -5.14
N ALA A 165 -1.17 -16.94 -5.85
CA ALA A 165 -1.43 -17.46 -7.20
C ALA A 165 -2.56 -18.50 -7.25
N GLN A 166 -2.81 -19.21 -6.14
CA GLN A 166 -3.93 -20.16 -6.05
C GLN A 166 -5.30 -19.48 -6.04
N VAL A 167 -5.42 -18.24 -5.59
CA VAL A 167 -6.72 -17.56 -5.44
C VAL A 167 -6.90 -16.37 -6.36
N VAL A 168 -5.83 -15.79 -6.89
CA VAL A 168 -5.88 -14.67 -7.86
C VAL A 168 -5.44 -15.14 -9.25
N ARG A 169 -6.29 -14.91 -10.25
CA ARG A 169 -6.07 -15.30 -11.64
C ARG A 169 -5.38 -14.18 -12.41
N LEU A 170 -4.06 -14.25 -12.48
CA LEU A 170 -3.24 -13.29 -13.22
C LEU A 170 -3.27 -13.57 -14.73
N LYS A 171 -3.44 -12.51 -15.53
CA LYS A 171 -3.40 -12.52 -17.00
C LYS A 171 -2.03 -12.07 -17.53
N SER A 172 -1.42 -11.13 -16.81
CA SER A 172 -0.11 -10.57 -17.11
C SER A 172 0.88 -10.95 -16.02
N LYS A 173 2.12 -11.28 -16.41
CA LYS A 173 3.18 -11.61 -15.46
C LYS A 173 3.40 -10.45 -14.48
N LEU A 174 3.44 -10.79 -13.19
CA LEU A 174 3.86 -9.91 -12.11
C LEU A 174 5.22 -10.32 -11.59
N THR A 175 6.04 -9.33 -11.27
CA THR A 175 7.32 -9.52 -10.57
C THR A 175 7.25 -8.84 -9.20
N ILE A 176 7.48 -9.61 -8.15
CA ILE A 176 7.52 -9.13 -6.76
C ILE A 176 8.98 -9.04 -6.33
N GLU A 177 9.39 -7.86 -5.87
CA GLU A 177 10.69 -7.65 -5.23
C GLU A 177 10.53 -7.60 -3.70
N VAL A 178 11.40 -8.33 -3.00
CA VAL A 178 11.45 -8.35 -1.55
C VAL A 178 12.86 -8.05 -1.07
N SER A 179 13.00 -7.14 -0.11
CA SER A 179 14.24 -6.81 0.57
C SER A 179 14.14 -7.22 2.05
N TYR A 180 15.07 -8.04 2.53
CA TYR A 180 15.16 -8.46 3.93
C TYR A 180 16.48 -7.98 4.56
N TYR A 181 16.38 -7.05 5.51
CA TYR A 181 17.54 -6.37 6.10
C TYR A 181 17.21 -5.78 7.48
N SER A 182 18.22 -5.28 8.20
CA SER A 182 18.02 -4.57 9.48
C SER A 182 17.50 -3.15 9.20
N PHE A 183 16.31 -2.81 9.69
CA PHE A 183 15.80 -1.43 9.55
C PHE A 183 16.67 -0.42 10.32
N CYS A 184 17.37 -0.87 11.36
CA CYS A 184 18.35 -0.09 12.12
C CYS A 184 19.57 0.33 11.30
N ASP A 185 19.81 -0.25 10.12
CA ASP A 185 20.85 0.24 9.20
C ASP A 185 20.51 1.66 8.67
N ASN A 186 19.23 2.05 8.69
CA ASN A 186 18.75 3.34 8.17
C ASN A 186 17.95 4.15 9.23
N THR A 187 16.91 3.56 9.81
CA THR A 187 16.01 4.18 10.81
C THR A 187 15.49 3.09 11.73
N CYS A 188 15.94 3.07 13.00
CA CYS A 188 15.57 2.03 13.94
C CYS A 188 14.05 2.00 14.19
N SER A 189 13.37 0.98 13.67
CA SER A 189 12.01 0.60 14.06
C SER A 189 12.01 -0.87 14.45
N ASN A 190 11.83 -1.17 15.74
CA ASN A 190 11.92 -2.55 16.24
C ASN A 190 10.58 -3.28 16.22
N SER A 191 9.46 -2.56 16.09
CA SER A 191 8.11 -3.13 16.17
C SER A 191 7.46 -3.35 14.80
N THR A 192 7.94 -2.72 13.74
CA THR A 192 7.45 -3.00 12.39
C THR A 192 8.00 -4.32 11.89
N LEU A 193 7.14 -5.23 11.43
CA LEU A 193 7.55 -6.51 10.84
C LEU A 193 7.97 -6.38 9.38
N GLY A 194 7.28 -5.53 8.63
CA GLY A 194 7.57 -5.24 7.23
C GLY A 194 6.65 -4.16 6.66
N TRP A 195 6.80 -3.93 5.36
CA TRP A 195 6.00 -3.01 4.56
C TRP A 195 5.88 -3.53 3.13
N GLY A 196 4.68 -3.53 2.58
CA GLY A 196 4.40 -3.87 1.20
C GLY A 196 3.65 -2.76 0.48
N ALA A 197 4.01 -2.50 -0.77
CA ALA A 197 3.35 -1.48 -1.56
C ALA A 197 3.52 -1.70 -3.07
N PRO A 198 2.61 -1.14 -3.89
CA PRO A 198 2.81 -1.09 -5.33
C PRO A 198 4.02 -0.21 -5.66
N THR A 199 4.86 -0.65 -6.59
CA THR A 199 6.06 0.08 -7.03
C THR A 199 5.72 1.29 -7.89
N SER A 200 4.56 1.25 -8.54
CA SER A 200 4.05 2.35 -9.35
C SER A 200 2.53 2.31 -9.37
N GLN A 201 1.94 3.47 -9.64
CA GLN A 201 0.49 3.65 -9.68
C GLN A 201 0.10 4.39 -10.96
N PHE A 202 -1.06 4.06 -11.51
CA PHE A 202 -1.47 4.55 -12.82
C PHE A 202 -2.92 5.00 -12.81
N THR A 203 -3.20 6.16 -13.39
CA THR A 203 -4.54 6.41 -13.93
C THR A 203 -4.63 5.73 -15.28
N LEU A 204 -5.77 5.12 -15.58
CA LEU A 204 -6.00 4.38 -16.83
C LEU A 204 -7.07 5.07 -17.70
N PRO A 205 -6.77 6.26 -18.27
CA PRO A 205 -7.71 6.91 -19.17
C PRO A 205 -7.92 6.05 -20.41
N ASN A 206 -9.15 6.06 -20.93
CA ASN A 206 -9.55 5.33 -22.15
C ASN A 206 -9.58 3.80 -22.03
N VAL A 207 -9.51 3.25 -20.82
CA VAL A 207 -9.78 1.82 -20.58
C VAL A 207 -11.25 1.67 -20.19
N GLY A 208 -12.03 0.98 -21.02
CA GLY A 208 -13.46 0.77 -20.76
C GLY A 208 -13.70 -0.01 -19.46
N GLY A 209 -14.70 0.42 -18.68
CA GLY A 209 -15.03 -0.19 -17.38
C GLY A 209 -14.09 0.21 -16.23
N VAL A 210 -13.11 1.08 -16.49
CA VAL A 210 -12.15 1.58 -15.50
C VAL A 210 -12.43 3.05 -15.23
N ASP A 211 -12.30 3.49 -13.97
CA ASP A 211 -12.57 4.86 -13.58
C ASP A 211 -11.27 5.69 -13.61
N PRO A 212 -11.12 6.64 -14.55
CA PRO A 212 -9.86 7.36 -14.73
C PRO A 212 -9.55 8.35 -13.60
N ASN A 213 -10.45 8.52 -12.63
CA ASN A 213 -10.26 9.41 -11.49
C ASN A 213 -9.57 8.75 -10.29
N TYR A 214 -9.18 7.48 -10.42
CA TYR A 214 -8.50 6.72 -9.38
C TYR A 214 -7.15 6.17 -9.86
N LEU A 215 -6.26 5.95 -8.90
CA LEU A 215 -4.98 5.30 -9.10
C LEU A 215 -5.15 3.78 -8.96
N TYR A 216 -4.58 3.06 -9.92
CA TYR A 216 -4.52 1.60 -9.92
C TYR A 216 -3.09 1.19 -9.62
N PRO A 217 -2.85 0.24 -8.67
CA PRO A 217 -1.51 -0.29 -8.47
C PRO A 217 -1.03 -0.97 -9.76
N GLN A 218 0.28 -0.92 -10.06
CA GLN A 218 0.82 -1.50 -11.28
C GLN A 218 0.39 -2.96 -11.48
N SER A 219 0.39 -3.72 -10.39
CA SER A 219 -0.03 -5.11 -10.34
C SER A 219 -1.45 -5.33 -10.86
N LEU A 220 -2.39 -4.39 -10.61
CA LEU A 220 -3.75 -4.41 -11.16
C LEU A 220 -3.81 -3.79 -12.55
N ALA A 221 -3.12 -2.68 -12.76
CA ALA A 221 -3.13 -1.95 -14.03
C ALA A 221 -2.71 -2.85 -15.20
N LYS A 222 -1.69 -3.71 -15.01
CA LYS A 222 -1.27 -4.72 -15.98
C LYS A 222 -2.33 -5.77 -16.30
N GLN A 223 -3.28 -6.03 -15.39
CA GLN A 223 -4.37 -7.00 -15.61
C GLN A 223 -5.55 -6.37 -16.37
N LEU A 224 -5.80 -5.08 -16.14
CA LEU A 224 -6.90 -4.32 -16.76
C LEU A 224 -6.52 -3.79 -18.15
N ALA A 225 -5.26 -3.38 -18.31
CA ALA A 225 -4.72 -2.74 -19.49
C ALA A 225 -3.39 -3.42 -19.86
N PRO A 226 -3.42 -4.65 -20.42
CA PRO A 226 -2.24 -5.45 -20.74
C PRO A 226 -1.52 -4.93 -21.99
N TYR A 227 -1.34 -3.62 -22.10
CA TYR A 227 -0.54 -3.00 -23.14
C TYR A 227 0.93 -3.23 -22.84
N ASN A 228 1.68 -3.62 -23.88
CA ASN A 228 3.13 -3.66 -23.80
C ASN A 228 3.65 -2.22 -23.87
N THR A 229 3.96 -1.64 -22.70
CA THR A 229 4.52 -0.30 -22.58
C THR A 229 5.84 -0.37 -21.81
N THR A 230 6.78 0.49 -22.19
CA THR A 230 8.04 0.71 -21.46
C THR A 230 7.86 1.49 -20.17
N ASN A 231 6.62 1.94 -19.87
CA ASN A 231 6.33 2.75 -18.69
C ASN A 231 6.18 1.92 -17.41
N TRP A 232 6.03 0.59 -17.51
CA TRP A 232 6.01 -0.29 -16.34
C TRP A 232 7.37 -0.26 -15.64
N SER A 233 7.35 -0.19 -14.31
CA SER A 233 8.52 -0.53 -13.49
C SER A 233 8.89 -2.00 -13.70
N ALA A 234 10.16 -2.34 -13.45
CA ALA A 234 10.64 -3.71 -13.66
C ALA A 234 9.92 -4.69 -12.73
N GLU A 235 9.69 -4.26 -11.50
CA GLU A 235 8.91 -4.92 -10.47
C GLU A 235 7.54 -4.23 -10.30
N ASP A 236 6.54 -5.00 -9.86
CA ASP A 236 5.14 -4.58 -9.70
C ASP A 236 4.78 -4.29 -8.23
N ILE A 237 5.43 -5.02 -7.34
CA ILE A 237 5.24 -4.97 -5.89
C ILE A 237 6.63 -4.93 -5.26
N SER A 238 6.82 -4.07 -4.28
CA SER A 238 8.01 -4.01 -3.45
C SER A 238 7.63 -4.25 -2.00
N ILE A 239 8.40 -5.12 -1.34
CA ILE A 239 8.23 -5.46 0.08
C ILE A 239 9.57 -5.29 0.80
N GLU A 240 9.54 -4.66 1.96
CA GLU A 240 10.68 -4.55 2.87
C GLU A 240 10.36 -5.26 4.18
N LEU A 241 11.26 -6.12 4.65
CA LEU A 241 11.04 -6.97 5.83
C LEU A 241 12.15 -6.74 6.86
N ASN A 242 11.74 -6.61 8.12
CA ASN A 242 12.62 -6.15 9.18
C ASN A 242 13.31 -7.29 9.93
N HIS A 243 14.63 -7.39 9.78
CA HIS A 243 15.42 -8.33 10.55
C HIS A 243 15.50 -7.99 12.05
N ASP A 244 15.39 -6.71 12.43
CA ASP A 244 15.51 -6.32 13.84
C ASP A 244 14.33 -6.82 14.67
N ALA A 245 13.15 -6.92 14.06
CA ALA A 245 11.98 -7.53 14.69
C ALA A 245 12.28 -8.99 15.08
N TYR A 246 12.94 -9.75 14.21
CA TYR A 246 13.40 -11.11 14.52
C TYR A 246 14.32 -11.12 15.75
N MET A 247 15.34 -10.27 15.73
CA MET A 247 16.39 -10.23 16.76
C MET A 247 15.89 -9.67 18.09
N SER A 248 14.84 -8.86 18.09
CA SER A 248 14.31 -8.18 19.29
C SER A 248 13.83 -9.13 20.39
N THR A 249 13.49 -10.37 20.06
CA THR A 249 12.99 -11.37 21.01
C THR A 249 14.01 -12.46 21.33
N ILE A 250 15.22 -12.38 20.74
CA ILE A 250 16.30 -13.34 21.02
C ILE A 250 16.89 -13.07 22.40
N ASP A 251 16.88 -14.09 23.25
CA ASP A 251 17.72 -14.14 24.44
C ASP A 251 19.08 -14.76 24.09
N LEU A 252 20.12 -13.92 24.02
CA LEU A 252 21.46 -14.37 23.63
C LEU A 252 22.12 -15.31 24.64
N GLY A 253 21.67 -15.33 25.91
CA GLY A 253 22.14 -16.28 26.91
C GLY A 253 21.61 -17.68 26.63
N THR A 254 20.28 -17.76 26.48
CA THR A 254 19.56 -18.97 26.11
C THR A 254 20.05 -19.52 24.78
N ALA A 255 20.24 -18.67 23.77
CA ALA A 255 20.77 -19.11 22.48
C ALA A 255 22.14 -19.78 22.62
N LYS A 256 23.03 -19.25 23.46
CA LYS A 256 24.35 -19.86 23.71
C LYS A 256 24.23 -21.17 24.47
N ASP A 257 23.36 -21.24 25.47
CA ASP A 257 23.08 -22.47 26.23
C ASP A 257 22.49 -23.57 25.33
N ASP A 258 21.71 -23.18 24.32
CA ASP A 258 21.16 -24.04 23.26
C ASP A 258 22.18 -24.39 22.16
N GLY A 259 23.44 -23.96 22.30
CA GLY A 259 24.54 -24.34 21.41
C GLY A 259 24.84 -23.36 20.28
N TRP A 260 24.27 -22.15 20.28
CA TRP A 260 24.68 -21.10 19.35
C TRP A 260 26.12 -20.67 19.63
N ASN A 261 26.98 -20.80 18.61
CA ASN A 261 28.42 -20.55 18.72
C ASN A 261 28.81 -19.05 18.60
N GLY A 262 27.82 -18.14 18.57
CA GLY A 262 28.04 -16.71 18.39
C GLY A 262 28.22 -16.25 16.93
N THR A 263 27.98 -17.13 15.95
CA THR A 263 28.05 -16.80 14.51
C THR A 263 26.73 -17.12 13.80
N GLY A 264 26.38 -16.31 12.79
CA GLY A 264 25.09 -16.41 12.09
C GLY A 264 23.90 -15.95 12.95
N VAL A 265 22.69 -16.17 12.44
CA VAL A 265 21.45 -15.81 13.16
C VAL A 265 21.07 -16.89 14.19
N PRO A 266 20.95 -16.55 15.49
CA PRO A 266 20.50 -17.49 16.52
C PRO A 266 19.04 -17.91 16.28
N ALA A 267 18.68 -19.12 16.71
CA ALA A 267 17.31 -19.62 16.62
C ALA A 267 16.40 -19.00 17.69
N GLY A 268 15.09 -19.11 17.49
CA GLY A 268 14.08 -18.73 18.50
C GLY A 268 13.67 -17.26 18.52
N GLY A 269 14.00 -16.50 17.47
CA GLY A 269 13.60 -15.11 17.31
C GLY A 269 12.11 -14.97 16.97
N HIS A 270 11.68 -13.76 16.65
CA HIS A 270 10.25 -13.44 16.56
C HIS A 270 9.54 -14.10 15.37
N PHE A 271 10.27 -14.39 14.28
CA PHE A 271 9.70 -15.08 13.13
C PHE A 271 9.86 -16.58 13.25
N TRP A 272 8.78 -17.29 12.95
CA TRP A 272 8.76 -18.72 12.73
C TRP A 272 8.78 -19.02 11.23
N PHE A 273 9.51 -20.05 10.83
CA PHE A 273 9.59 -20.51 9.45
C PHE A 273 9.19 -21.98 9.33
N GLN A 274 8.64 -22.36 8.19
CA GLN A 274 8.36 -23.77 7.92
C GLN A 274 9.64 -24.63 8.04
N GLY A 275 9.56 -25.67 8.87
CA GLY A 275 10.67 -26.56 9.20
C GLY A 275 11.42 -26.20 10.47
N ASP A 276 11.08 -25.08 11.12
CA ASP A 276 11.48 -24.82 12.51
C ASP A 276 10.71 -25.75 13.47
N PRO A 277 11.15 -25.88 14.75
CA PRO A 277 10.36 -26.51 15.80
C PRO A 277 8.99 -25.86 15.96
N ASP A 278 8.12 -26.47 16.78
CA ASP A 278 6.78 -25.93 17.06
C ASP A 278 6.82 -24.43 17.37
N ILE A 279 5.93 -23.70 16.70
CA ILE A 279 5.83 -22.24 16.85
C ILE A 279 5.54 -21.88 18.30
N ARG A 280 6.31 -20.92 18.84
CA ARG A 280 6.16 -20.45 20.22
C ARG A 280 5.09 -19.36 20.29
N TYR A 281 4.45 -19.22 21.44
CA TYR A 281 3.36 -18.27 21.68
C TYR A 281 3.68 -16.79 21.35
N ASN A 282 4.96 -16.43 21.32
CA ASN A 282 5.46 -15.09 21.05
C ASN A 282 6.02 -14.93 19.63
N GLN A 283 5.90 -15.95 18.78
CA GLN A 283 6.37 -15.92 17.39
C GLN A 283 5.21 -15.69 16.43
N VAL A 284 5.52 -15.09 15.29
CA VAL A 284 4.62 -14.94 14.15
C VAL A 284 5.16 -15.76 12.98
N ASP A 285 4.25 -16.39 12.23
CA ASP A 285 4.61 -17.09 11.00
C ASP A 285 5.10 -16.11 9.92
N MET A 286 6.31 -16.31 9.40
CA MET A 286 6.86 -15.42 8.36
C MET A 286 6.02 -15.44 7.08
N GLU A 287 5.40 -16.57 6.74
CA GLU A 287 4.53 -16.67 5.57
C GLU A 287 3.29 -15.77 5.72
N TYR A 288 2.75 -15.66 6.94
CA TYR A 288 1.66 -14.71 7.26
C TYR A 288 2.09 -13.29 6.93
N VAL A 289 3.25 -12.86 7.44
CA VAL A 289 3.75 -11.49 7.27
C VAL A 289 3.96 -11.18 5.80
N ILE A 290 4.61 -12.07 5.05
CA ILE A 290 4.85 -11.84 3.62
C ILE A 290 3.54 -11.78 2.84
N LEU A 291 2.58 -12.67 3.12
CA LEU A 291 1.29 -12.68 2.43
C LEU A 291 0.46 -11.43 2.74
N HIS A 292 0.56 -10.92 3.97
CA HIS A 292 -0.03 -9.64 4.37
C HIS A 292 0.55 -8.49 3.53
N GLU A 293 1.87 -8.34 3.48
CA GLU A 293 2.52 -7.28 2.71
C GLU A 293 2.27 -7.40 1.19
N LEU A 294 2.17 -8.62 0.67
CA LEU A 294 1.80 -8.87 -0.74
C LEU A 294 0.44 -8.25 -1.08
N LEU A 295 -0.55 -8.35 -0.20
CA LEU A 295 -1.88 -7.79 -0.45
C LEU A 295 -1.89 -6.27 -0.42
N HIS A 296 -1.08 -5.63 0.43
CA HIS A 296 -0.84 -4.18 0.33
C HIS A 296 -0.23 -3.82 -1.03
N GLY A 297 0.73 -4.60 -1.51
CA GLY A 297 1.29 -4.49 -2.87
C GLY A 297 0.27 -4.65 -4.01
N MET A 298 -0.72 -5.50 -3.81
CA MET A 298 -1.87 -5.69 -4.73
C MET A 298 -2.88 -4.54 -4.65
N GLY A 299 -2.65 -3.54 -3.81
CA GLY A 299 -3.48 -2.34 -3.72
C GLY A 299 -4.54 -2.37 -2.63
N PHE A 300 -4.47 -3.29 -1.66
CA PHE A 300 -5.19 -3.15 -0.40
C PHE A 300 -4.53 -2.05 0.43
N ILE A 301 -4.59 -0.81 -0.05
CA ILE A 301 -3.90 0.33 0.52
C ILE A 301 -4.72 1.61 0.29
N SER A 302 -4.85 2.39 1.34
CA SER A 302 -5.53 3.67 1.29
C SER A 302 -4.59 4.81 0.92
N SER A 303 -5.13 5.85 0.29
CA SER A 303 -4.42 7.11 0.00
C SER A 303 -4.68 8.20 1.00
N TRP A 304 -5.63 7.96 1.91
CA TRP A 304 -5.89 8.85 3.01
C TRP A 304 -4.68 8.85 3.94
N GLY A 305 -4.31 10.02 4.43
CA GLY A 305 -3.16 10.14 5.32
C GLY A 305 -3.26 11.40 6.17
N ALA A 306 -2.64 11.33 7.34
CA ALA A 306 -2.55 12.41 8.30
C ALA A 306 -1.40 13.37 7.94
N PHE A 307 -1.31 13.79 6.68
CA PHE A 307 -0.13 14.47 6.13
C PHE A 307 0.29 15.72 6.91
N PHE A 308 -0.65 16.48 7.46
CA PHE A 308 -0.33 17.71 8.19
C PHE A 308 -0.16 17.50 9.70
N TYR A 309 -0.48 16.31 10.23
CA TYR A 309 -0.53 16.05 11.67
C TYR A 309 0.44 14.96 12.16
N ALA A 310 0.71 13.94 11.36
CA ALA A 310 1.59 12.87 11.79
C ALA A 310 3.03 13.39 11.92
N ASP A 311 3.66 13.15 13.08
CA ASP A 311 5.06 13.50 13.39
C ASP A 311 6.06 13.00 12.33
N SER A 312 5.69 11.87 11.73
CA SER A 312 6.48 11.18 10.73
C SER A 312 6.46 11.90 9.36
N SER A 313 5.54 12.85 9.17
CA SER A 313 5.32 13.58 7.91
C SER A 313 6.24 14.77 7.72
N PRO A 314 6.92 14.88 6.56
CA PRO A 314 7.70 16.07 6.25
C PRO A 314 6.82 17.32 6.14
N TYR A 315 5.53 17.18 5.80
CA TYR A 315 4.61 18.31 5.79
C TYR A 315 4.26 18.79 7.19
N HIS A 316 4.19 17.88 8.18
CA HIS A 316 3.93 18.24 9.57
C HIS A 316 5.07 19.08 10.14
N ALA A 317 6.32 18.65 9.93
CA ALA A 317 7.52 19.38 10.38
C ALA A 317 7.60 20.82 9.81
N LEU A 318 6.97 21.09 8.66
CA LEU A 318 6.93 22.42 8.06
C LEU A 318 5.86 23.34 8.66
N VAL A 319 4.88 22.81 9.39
CA VAL A 319 3.69 23.55 9.83
C VAL A 319 3.35 23.41 11.32
N GLU A 320 3.94 22.46 12.05
CA GLU A 320 3.60 22.10 13.44
C GLU A 320 3.58 23.30 14.40
N ASP A 321 4.57 24.20 14.33
CA ASP A 321 4.70 25.36 15.21
C ASP A 321 3.84 26.57 14.77
N MET A 322 3.16 26.48 13.63
CA MET A 322 2.42 27.59 13.03
C MET A 322 0.92 27.50 13.16
N PHE A 323 0.41 26.31 13.51
CA PHE A 323 -1.00 26.01 13.62
C PHE A 323 -1.30 25.29 14.93
N GLN A 324 -2.52 25.44 15.43
CA GLN A 324 -2.96 24.63 16.56
C GLN A 324 -3.11 23.16 16.11
N PRO A 325 -2.84 22.17 16.97
CA PRO A 325 -2.95 20.75 16.60
C PRO A 325 -4.30 20.39 15.95
N GLN A 326 -5.41 20.97 16.43
CA GLN A 326 -6.75 20.72 15.89
C GLN A 326 -6.95 21.24 14.46
N GLN A 327 -6.14 22.21 14.01
CA GLN A 327 -6.15 22.69 12.63
C GLN A 327 -5.37 21.77 11.68
N LEU A 328 -4.58 20.84 12.24
CA LEU A 328 -3.78 19.90 11.47
C LEU A 328 -4.42 18.51 11.43
N GLN A 329 -5.33 18.20 12.36
CA GLN A 329 -6.14 16.98 12.43
C GLN A 329 -7.08 16.82 11.21
N LEU A 330 -6.48 16.44 10.09
CA LEU A 330 -7.09 16.37 8.78
C LEU A 330 -6.64 15.06 8.13
N LEU A 331 -7.59 14.30 7.57
CA LEU A 331 -7.26 13.24 6.63
C LEU A 331 -7.50 13.71 5.21
N THR A 332 -6.45 13.64 4.40
CA THR A 332 -6.47 14.07 2.99
C THR A 332 -5.81 13.02 2.12
N PRO A 333 -6.04 13.04 0.80
CA PRO A 333 -5.16 12.34 -0.14
C PRO A 333 -3.75 12.94 -0.09
N THR A 334 -2.82 12.27 -0.74
CA THR A 334 -1.44 12.77 -0.92
C THR A 334 -1.45 14.19 -1.50
N PRO A 335 -0.77 15.17 -0.86
CA PRO A 335 -0.64 16.50 -1.43
C PRO A 335 0.12 16.50 -2.76
N ASN A 336 -0.37 17.26 -3.72
CA ASN A 336 0.39 17.62 -4.90
C ASN A 336 1.36 18.73 -4.52
N ALA A 337 2.64 18.37 -4.34
CA ALA A 337 3.66 19.26 -3.82
C ALA A 337 4.90 19.34 -4.71
N TYR A 338 5.61 20.47 -4.63
CA TYR A 338 6.94 20.66 -5.18
C TYR A 338 7.79 21.53 -4.26
N THR A 339 9.10 21.37 -4.34
CA THR A 339 10.07 22.22 -3.63
C THR A 339 10.83 23.06 -4.65
N ASP A 340 10.85 24.37 -4.46
CA ASP A 340 11.72 25.26 -5.22
C ASP A 340 13.17 24.99 -4.82
N THR A 341 13.97 24.48 -5.75
CA THR A 341 15.35 24.08 -5.49
C THR A 341 16.28 25.27 -5.23
N SER A 342 15.88 26.48 -5.60
CA SER A 342 16.69 27.69 -5.39
C SER A 342 16.52 28.27 -3.98
N THR A 343 15.33 28.13 -3.39
CA THR A 343 14.99 28.70 -2.08
C THR A 343 14.80 27.64 -0.99
N GLY A 344 14.60 26.37 -1.38
CA GLY A 344 14.18 25.29 -0.48
C GLY A 344 12.72 25.40 -0.04
N ALA A 345 11.95 26.35 -0.56
CA ALA A 345 10.55 26.54 -0.17
C ALA A 345 9.65 25.44 -0.75
N SER A 346 8.77 24.90 0.10
CA SER A 346 7.79 23.88 -0.29
C SER A 346 6.42 24.49 -0.61
N PHE A 347 5.82 24.00 -1.69
CA PHE A 347 4.54 24.44 -2.21
C PHE A 347 3.61 23.24 -2.36
N ILE A 348 2.33 23.44 -2.04
CA ILE A 348 1.24 22.50 -2.26
C ILE A 348 0.19 23.22 -3.11
N TYR A 349 -0.24 22.62 -4.22
CA TYR A 349 -1.20 23.25 -5.14
C TYR A 349 -2.52 22.48 -5.28
N GLY A 350 -2.67 21.37 -4.55
CA GLY A 350 -3.89 20.57 -4.50
C GLY A 350 -3.62 19.18 -3.94
N PHE A 351 -4.49 18.22 -4.26
CA PHE A 351 -4.37 16.82 -3.82
C PHE A 351 -4.34 15.86 -5.01
N GLN A 352 -3.66 14.72 -4.84
CA GLN A 352 -3.58 13.65 -5.82
C GLN A 352 -4.88 12.82 -5.87
N PRO A 353 -5.10 12.04 -6.95
CA PRO A 353 -6.09 10.98 -6.92
C PRO A 353 -5.82 9.92 -5.89
N THR A 354 -6.90 9.35 -5.37
CA THR A 354 -6.84 8.24 -4.43
C THR A 354 -6.77 6.92 -5.17
N MET A 355 -6.34 5.88 -4.47
CA MET A 355 -6.30 4.50 -4.94
C MET A 355 -7.72 4.03 -5.23
N ILE A 356 -7.84 3.10 -6.19
CA ILE A 356 -9.11 2.44 -6.52
C ILE A 356 -9.75 1.76 -5.30
N PHE A 357 -8.94 1.33 -4.34
CA PHE A 357 -9.40 0.86 -3.03
C PHE A 357 -10.32 1.88 -2.32
N ASP A 358 -9.91 3.15 -2.29
CA ASP A 358 -10.62 4.22 -1.57
C ASP A 358 -11.99 4.53 -2.18
N LYS A 359 -12.21 4.19 -3.47
CA LYS A 359 -13.49 4.38 -4.17
C LYS A 359 -14.65 3.66 -3.46
N PHE A 360 -14.37 2.52 -2.86
CA PHE A 360 -15.38 1.64 -2.28
C PHE A 360 -15.51 1.80 -0.77
N LEU A 361 -14.73 2.70 -0.16
CA LEU A 361 -14.86 3.00 1.25
C LEU A 361 -16.09 3.86 1.51
N ALA A 362 -16.80 3.54 2.59
CA ALA A 362 -17.91 4.31 3.10
C ALA A 362 -17.75 4.52 4.61
N ALA A 363 -18.07 5.73 5.06
CA ALA A 363 -17.98 6.14 6.45
C ALA A 363 -19.37 6.33 7.06
N PHE A 364 -19.58 5.85 8.27
CA PHE A 364 -20.79 6.04 9.05
C PHE A 364 -20.50 6.87 10.30
N ASP A 365 -21.36 7.85 10.57
CA ASP A 365 -21.27 8.64 11.80
C ASP A 365 -22.11 7.99 12.91
N PRO A 366 -21.48 7.44 13.96
CA PRO A 366 -22.22 6.81 15.05
C PRO A 366 -23.06 7.80 15.86
N GLY A 367 -22.75 9.11 15.79
CA GLY A 367 -23.54 10.17 16.39
C GLY A 367 -24.86 10.44 15.65
N ASN A 368 -25.01 9.93 14.42
CA ASN A 368 -26.19 10.10 13.58
C ASN A 368 -26.61 8.77 12.95
N GLY A 369 -27.12 7.86 13.79
CA GLY A 369 -27.36 6.47 13.40
C GLY A 369 -28.37 6.22 12.28
N ASP A 370 -29.16 7.23 11.90
CA ASP A 370 -30.12 7.18 10.80
C ASP A 370 -29.54 7.63 9.45
N GLN A 371 -28.29 8.12 9.41
CA GLN A 371 -27.66 8.58 8.19
C GLN A 371 -27.03 7.42 7.40
N GLU A 372 -27.39 7.33 6.11
CA GLU A 372 -26.72 6.43 5.17
C GLU A 372 -25.20 6.66 5.16
N PRO A 373 -24.38 5.60 5.07
CA PRO A 373 -22.93 5.75 5.01
C PRO A 373 -22.50 6.69 3.88
N ASN A 374 -21.67 7.68 4.21
CA ASN A 374 -21.12 8.63 3.26
C ASN A 374 -20.01 7.95 2.46
N SER A 375 -20.15 7.90 1.13
CA SER A 375 -19.12 7.39 0.24
C SER A 375 -17.88 8.28 0.28
N LEU A 376 -16.70 7.68 0.47
CA LEU A 376 -15.44 8.43 0.40
C LEU A 376 -15.12 8.84 -1.03
N ALA A 377 -15.69 8.19 -2.06
CA ALA A 377 -15.57 8.61 -3.45
C ALA A 377 -16.02 10.07 -3.67
N ASP A 378 -17.12 10.47 -3.03
CA ASP A 378 -17.65 11.84 -3.15
C ASP A 378 -16.73 12.84 -2.44
N LEU A 379 -16.19 12.45 -1.27
CA LEU A 379 -15.24 13.25 -0.52
C LEU A 379 -13.95 13.53 -1.31
N VAL A 380 -13.43 12.52 -2.03
CA VAL A 380 -12.24 12.68 -2.90
C VAL A 380 -12.50 13.75 -3.95
N VAL A 381 -13.67 13.73 -4.59
CA VAL A 381 -14.01 14.66 -5.66
C VAL A 381 -13.99 16.11 -5.16
N ASP A 382 -14.49 16.36 -3.95
CA ASP A 382 -14.47 17.70 -3.37
C ASP A 382 -13.05 18.17 -3.03
N LEU A 383 -12.23 17.27 -2.45
CA LEU A 383 -10.85 17.60 -2.08
C LEU A 383 -9.97 17.86 -3.30
N GLN A 384 -10.13 17.09 -4.38
CA GLN A 384 -9.40 17.30 -5.62
C GLN A 384 -9.71 18.63 -6.32
N GLN A 385 -10.86 19.23 -6.04
CA GLN A 385 -11.22 20.54 -6.59
C GLN A 385 -10.57 21.71 -5.85
N PHE A 386 -10.02 21.48 -4.66
CA PHE A 386 -9.29 22.49 -3.92
C PHE A 386 -7.89 22.70 -4.52
N CYS A 387 -7.72 23.79 -5.26
CA CYS A 387 -6.45 24.17 -5.86
C CYS A 387 -5.95 25.50 -5.29
N ALA A 388 -4.64 25.61 -5.09
CA ALA A 388 -3.97 26.86 -4.76
C ALA A 388 -2.94 27.21 -5.84
N LYS A 389 -2.71 28.51 -6.07
CA LYS A 389 -1.77 28.99 -7.09
C LYS A 389 -0.86 30.07 -6.52
N ASN A 390 0.30 30.26 -7.15
CA ASN A 390 1.26 31.32 -6.80
C ASN A 390 1.59 31.29 -5.29
N ASN A 391 1.52 32.44 -4.62
CA ASN A 391 1.80 32.58 -3.20
C ASN A 391 0.85 31.78 -2.31
N ASP A 392 -0.36 31.45 -2.78
CA ASP A 392 -1.31 30.65 -2.01
C ASP A 392 -0.90 29.19 -1.97
N ALA A 393 -0.10 28.74 -2.95
CA ALA A 393 0.46 27.39 -2.94
C ALA A 393 1.60 27.24 -1.95
N PHE A 394 2.19 28.32 -1.42
CA PHE A 394 3.22 28.18 -0.38
C PHE A 394 2.62 27.47 0.84
N ILE A 395 3.28 26.43 1.37
CA ILE A 395 2.65 25.45 2.28
C ILE A 395 1.88 26.08 3.45
N ILE A 396 2.43 27.12 4.08
CA ILE A 396 1.78 27.82 5.20
C ILE A 396 0.51 28.53 4.74
N ASN A 397 0.54 29.17 3.57
CA ASN A 397 -0.62 29.83 3.00
C ASN A 397 -1.66 28.80 2.54
N PHE A 398 -1.21 27.70 1.94
CA PHE A 398 -2.07 26.59 1.53
C PHE A 398 -2.85 26.04 2.72
N VAL A 399 -2.15 25.65 3.80
CA VAL A 399 -2.80 25.07 5.00
C VAL A 399 -3.74 26.08 5.66
N ARG A 400 -3.40 27.37 5.65
CA ARG A 400 -4.28 28.43 6.16
C ARG A 400 -5.56 28.56 5.32
N GLN A 401 -5.44 28.59 3.99
CA GLN A 401 -6.60 28.67 3.10
C GLN A 401 -7.45 27.41 3.16
N PHE A 402 -6.82 26.24 3.20
CA PHE A 402 -7.51 24.97 3.30
C PHE A 402 -8.36 24.93 4.58
N ASN A 403 -7.79 25.29 5.73
CA ASN A 403 -8.47 25.26 7.02
C ASN A 403 -9.75 26.11 7.13
N VAL A 404 -9.92 27.11 6.26
CA VAL A 404 -11.11 27.97 6.21
C VAL A 404 -12.05 27.62 5.05
N ALA A 405 -11.66 26.71 4.16
CA ALA A 405 -12.50 26.23 3.08
C ALA A 405 -13.49 25.18 3.58
N ASP A 406 -14.70 25.15 3.00
CA ASP A 406 -15.77 24.21 3.38
C ASP A 406 -15.32 22.75 3.29
N VAL A 407 -14.46 22.43 2.32
CA VAL A 407 -13.93 21.08 2.10
C VAL A 407 -13.07 20.59 3.27
N SER A 408 -12.44 21.48 4.06
CA SER A 408 -11.67 21.07 5.24
C SER A 408 -12.55 20.50 6.34
N ALA A 409 -13.82 20.90 6.44
CA ALA A 409 -14.75 20.29 7.37
C ALA A 409 -14.95 18.80 7.06
N LYS A 410 -14.92 18.43 5.79
CA LYS A 410 -15.03 17.02 5.37
C LYS A 410 -13.74 16.23 5.66
N ALA A 411 -12.57 16.84 5.51
CA ALA A 411 -11.29 16.24 5.91
C ALA A 411 -11.20 16.03 7.44
N ARG A 412 -11.73 16.95 8.25
CA ARG A 412 -11.86 16.79 9.71
C ARG A 412 -12.90 15.73 10.08
N TYR A 413 -14.01 15.66 9.36
CA TYR A 413 -14.99 14.58 9.52
C TYR A 413 -14.31 13.22 9.33
N LEU A 414 -13.58 13.04 8.22
CA LEU A 414 -12.87 11.78 7.98
C LEU A 414 -11.83 11.47 9.05
N TRP A 415 -11.11 12.48 9.54
CA TRP A 415 -10.23 12.33 10.71
C TRP A 415 -10.96 11.75 11.92
N ASN A 416 -12.15 12.28 12.26
CA ASN A 416 -12.92 11.80 13.38
C ASN A 416 -13.43 10.37 13.17
N ILE A 417 -13.90 10.05 11.96
CA ILE A 417 -14.30 8.69 11.57
C ILE A 417 -13.14 7.73 11.74
N ALA A 418 -11.98 8.01 11.14
CA ALA A 418 -10.83 7.10 11.23
C ALA A 418 -10.34 6.89 12.69
N ASN A 419 -10.60 7.85 13.58
CA ASN A 419 -10.31 7.75 15.02
C ASN A 419 -11.45 7.14 15.87
N THR A 420 -12.56 6.74 15.25
CA THR A 420 -13.72 6.16 15.93
C THR A 420 -13.92 4.72 15.49
N ASN A 421 -13.90 3.80 16.45
CA ASN A 421 -13.97 2.37 16.17
C ASN A 421 -15.18 1.99 15.31
N LYS A 422 -14.93 1.15 14.30
CA LYS A 422 -15.92 0.50 13.42
C LYS A 422 -16.83 1.48 12.67
N THR A 423 -16.27 2.59 12.23
CA THR A 423 -17.03 3.61 11.48
C THR A 423 -16.71 3.65 9.99
N LEU A 424 -15.76 2.84 9.53
CA LEU A 424 -15.35 2.75 8.14
C LEU A 424 -15.52 1.33 7.63
N PHE A 425 -16.04 1.19 6.41
CA PHE A 425 -16.26 -0.11 5.78
C PHE A 425 -15.88 -0.05 4.31
N PHE A 426 -15.37 -1.14 3.77
CA PHE A 426 -15.31 -1.37 2.34
C PHE A 426 -16.66 -1.92 1.88
N ASN A 427 -17.39 -1.15 1.08
CA ASN A 427 -18.72 -1.49 0.62
C ASN A 427 -18.65 -2.25 -0.71
N PHE A 428 -19.23 -3.45 -0.75
CA PHE A 428 -19.23 -4.26 -1.95
C PHE A 428 -20.41 -3.84 -2.85
N PRO A 429 -20.16 -3.50 -4.14
CA PRO A 429 -21.23 -3.06 -5.04
C PRO A 429 -22.24 -4.19 -5.26
N ASN A 430 -23.53 -3.86 -5.39
CA ASN A 430 -24.58 -4.86 -5.65
C ASN A 430 -24.33 -5.62 -6.96
N LEU A 431 -24.16 -6.93 -6.85
CA LEU A 431 -23.64 -7.80 -7.90
C LEU A 431 -24.77 -8.39 -8.75
N THR A 432 -25.27 -7.68 -9.75
CA THR A 432 -26.33 -8.21 -10.62
C THR A 432 -25.80 -9.11 -11.76
N SER A 433 -24.50 -9.11 -12.07
CA SER A 433 -23.97 -9.89 -13.21
C SER A 433 -22.60 -10.55 -13.05
N PHE A 434 -21.74 -10.13 -12.12
CA PHE A 434 -20.30 -10.50 -12.14
C PHE A 434 -19.89 -11.54 -11.09
N ASN A 435 -20.56 -11.59 -9.94
CA ASN A 435 -20.15 -12.41 -8.79
C ASN A 435 -21.20 -13.47 -8.44
N GLN A 436 -21.32 -14.47 -9.33
CA GLN A 436 -22.29 -15.56 -9.18
C GLN A 436 -22.12 -16.31 -7.85
N ILE A 437 -20.89 -16.50 -7.35
CA ILE A 437 -20.67 -17.28 -6.13
C ILE A 437 -21.08 -16.49 -4.88
N TYR A 438 -20.66 -15.23 -4.73
CA TYR A 438 -21.08 -14.38 -3.61
C TYR A 438 -22.60 -14.16 -3.58
N GLY A 439 -23.26 -14.08 -4.74
CA GLY A 439 -24.71 -13.93 -4.83
C GLY A 439 -25.51 -15.23 -4.58
N ASN A 440 -24.95 -16.39 -4.89
CA ASN A 440 -25.65 -17.68 -4.83
C ASN A 440 -25.33 -18.50 -3.58
N HIS A 441 -24.16 -18.33 -2.98
CA HIS A 441 -23.77 -19.05 -1.77
C HIS A 441 -24.36 -18.35 -0.53
N SER A 442 -25.18 -19.06 0.25
CA SER A 442 -25.94 -18.49 1.37
C SER A 442 -25.04 -17.81 2.41
N TYR A 443 -23.95 -18.48 2.82
CA TYR A 443 -22.97 -17.91 3.76
C TYR A 443 -22.33 -16.64 3.19
N LEU A 444 -21.79 -16.69 1.96
CA LEU A 444 -21.10 -15.52 1.40
C LEU A 444 -22.05 -14.32 1.24
N LYS A 445 -23.26 -14.55 0.75
CA LYS A 445 -24.29 -13.52 0.60
C LYS A 445 -24.66 -12.86 1.93
N ALA A 446 -24.71 -13.63 3.00
CA ALA A 446 -25.11 -13.14 4.32
C ALA A 446 -23.99 -12.35 5.02
N HIS A 447 -22.72 -12.63 4.72
CA HIS A 447 -21.59 -12.10 5.47
C HIS A 447 -20.75 -11.06 4.72
N TYR A 448 -20.79 -11.02 3.38
CA TYR A 448 -19.93 -10.15 2.56
C TYR A 448 -20.73 -9.12 1.77
N SER A 449 -21.58 -8.34 2.46
CA SER A 449 -22.14 -7.10 1.93
C SER A 449 -21.17 -5.92 2.09
N ASN A 450 -20.35 -5.95 3.13
CA ASN A 450 -19.26 -5.03 3.38
C ASN A 450 -18.16 -5.73 4.19
N LEU A 451 -17.02 -5.06 4.35
CA LEU A 451 -15.92 -5.47 5.21
C LEU A 451 -15.58 -4.30 6.13
N THR A 452 -15.57 -4.51 7.45
CA THR A 452 -15.29 -3.43 8.41
C THR A 452 -13.79 -3.15 8.43
N MET A 453 -13.42 -1.89 8.19
CA MET A 453 -12.03 -1.47 8.19
C MET A 453 -11.61 -1.08 9.59
N PHE A 454 -10.34 -1.32 9.90
CA PHE A 454 -9.76 -0.94 11.17
C PHE A 454 -9.76 0.58 11.30
N THR A 455 -10.39 1.03 12.37
CA THR A 455 -10.47 2.42 12.79
C THR A 455 -10.20 2.43 14.28
N SER A 456 -9.28 3.28 14.73
CA SER A 456 -8.93 3.36 16.14
C SER A 456 -8.46 4.77 16.48
N GLY A 457 -8.69 5.20 17.72
CA GLY A 457 -8.35 6.55 18.21
C GLY A 457 -6.85 6.86 18.31
N SER A 458 -5.97 6.08 17.68
CA SER A 458 -4.51 6.23 17.75
C SER A 458 -3.86 6.33 16.37
N LEU A 459 -4.41 7.18 15.48
CA LEU A 459 -3.77 7.51 14.19
C LEU A 459 -2.37 8.17 14.35
N THR A 460 -2.01 8.66 15.54
CA THR A 460 -0.70 9.31 15.79
C THR A 460 0.49 8.38 15.69
N ASN A 461 0.29 7.07 15.92
CA ASN A 461 1.39 6.10 16.03
C ASN A 461 1.44 5.13 14.84
N ALA A 462 0.44 5.16 13.96
CA ALA A 462 0.50 4.40 12.73
C ALA A 462 1.49 5.09 11.79
N THR A 463 2.51 4.39 11.35
CA THR A 463 3.37 4.81 10.25
C THR A 463 3.28 3.71 9.22
N GLU A 464 2.94 4.02 7.97
CA GLU A 464 3.14 3.13 6.82
C GLU A 464 4.30 3.75 6.01
N MET A 465 5.53 3.34 6.34
CA MET A 465 6.73 4.00 5.85
C MET A 465 7.60 3.02 5.07
N THR A 466 7.85 3.31 3.80
CA THR A 466 9.08 2.83 3.14
C THR A 466 9.94 4.01 2.69
N LEU A 467 11.20 3.75 2.36
CA LEU A 467 12.11 4.76 1.79
C LEU A 467 11.54 5.36 0.48
N THR A 468 10.69 4.62 -0.23
CA THR A 468 10.07 5.02 -1.49
C THR A 468 8.61 5.48 -1.33
N ASN A 469 7.91 4.99 -0.30
CA ASN A 469 6.49 5.23 -0.09
C ASN A 469 6.26 5.85 1.28
N PHE A 470 6.22 7.18 1.30
CA PHE A 470 5.85 7.93 2.47
C PHE A 470 4.31 8.10 2.54
N ARG A 471 3.62 7.29 3.36
CA ARG A 471 2.19 7.47 3.65
C ARG A 471 1.99 7.55 5.17
N PRO A 472 1.78 8.76 5.74
CA PRO A 472 1.57 8.90 7.16
C PRO A 472 0.20 8.33 7.54
N GLY A 473 0.20 7.06 7.94
CA GLY A 473 -0.44 6.61 9.15
C GLY A 473 -1.95 6.71 9.19
N VAL A 474 -2.63 5.95 8.34
CA VAL A 474 -3.98 5.50 8.69
C VAL A 474 -4.08 4.02 8.48
N SER A 475 -4.43 3.30 9.55
CA SER A 475 -4.66 1.85 9.50
C SER A 475 -5.94 1.47 8.72
N ILE A 476 -6.45 2.36 7.85
CA ILE A 476 -7.59 2.13 6.96
C ILE A 476 -7.30 0.99 5.98
N SER A 477 -6.02 0.76 5.68
CA SER A 477 -5.56 -0.37 4.88
C SER A 477 -5.65 -1.73 5.61
N HIS A 478 -6.22 -1.79 6.81
CA HIS A 478 -6.37 -3.02 7.59
C HIS A 478 -7.84 -3.30 7.89
N VAL A 479 -8.20 -4.57 8.07
CA VAL A 479 -9.53 -4.97 8.56
C VAL A 479 -9.58 -4.88 10.08
N ASP A 480 -10.78 -4.68 10.63
CA ASP A 480 -10.99 -4.59 12.08
C ASP A 480 -10.55 -5.88 12.82
N ASP A 481 -10.10 -5.74 14.06
CA ASP A 481 -9.62 -6.89 14.85
C ASP A 481 -10.72 -7.93 15.14
N MET A 482 -12.00 -7.59 14.95
CA MET A 482 -13.09 -8.57 15.03
C MET A 482 -12.98 -9.73 14.02
N TYR A 483 -12.13 -9.61 13.00
CA TYR A 483 -11.90 -10.68 12.02
C TYR A 483 -10.88 -11.74 12.49
N GLU A 484 -10.33 -11.64 13.71
CA GLU A 484 -9.35 -12.57 14.29
C GLU A 484 -9.72 -14.05 14.16
N GLU A 485 -10.96 -14.40 14.48
CA GLU A 485 -11.47 -15.77 14.46
C GLU A 485 -12.26 -16.10 13.19
N THR A 486 -12.09 -15.29 12.14
CA THR A 486 -12.81 -15.43 10.88
C THR A 486 -11.85 -15.74 9.73
N PRO A 487 -12.34 -16.20 8.58
CA PRO A 487 -11.50 -16.37 7.40
C PRO A 487 -10.73 -15.11 6.95
N ASP A 488 -11.18 -13.91 7.30
CA ASP A 488 -10.58 -12.63 6.89
C ASP A 488 -9.56 -12.07 7.89
N PHE A 489 -8.89 -12.94 8.65
CA PHE A 489 -7.94 -12.55 9.69
C PHE A 489 -6.67 -11.84 9.16
N LEU A 490 -6.29 -12.09 7.91
CA LEU A 490 -4.94 -11.83 7.41
C LEU A 490 -4.53 -10.36 7.42
N LEU A 491 -5.44 -9.44 7.10
CA LEU A 491 -5.14 -8.00 7.01
C LEU A 491 -5.46 -7.19 8.26
N ARG A 492 -5.37 -7.81 9.44
CA ARG A 492 -5.43 -7.09 10.71
C ARG A 492 -4.12 -6.34 10.99
N THR A 493 -4.19 -5.31 11.82
CA THR A 493 -3.01 -4.54 12.26
C THR A 493 -2.06 -5.34 13.16
N THR A 494 -2.60 -6.33 13.89
CA THR A 494 -1.82 -7.21 14.76
C THR A 494 -1.88 -8.63 14.23
N PRO A 495 -0.74 -9.26 13.90
CA PRO A 495 -0.73 -10.63 13.45
C PRO A 495 -1.04 -11.61 14.59
N ILE A 496 -1.58 -12.77 14.24
CA ILE A 496 -1.83 -13.85 15.20
C ILE A 496 -0.49 -14.49 15.59
N LEU A 497 -0.19 -14.49 16.89
CA LEU A 497 1.02 -15.08 17.44
C LEU A 497 0.78 -16.52 17.88
N GLY A 498 1.83 -17.34 17.89
CA GLY A 498 1.78 -18.69 18.46
C GLY A 498 1.03 -19.73 17.64
N SER A 499 0.67 -19.41 16.40
CA SER A 499 0.02 -20.33 15.47
C SER A 499 0.64 -20.19 14.09
N THR A 500 0.87 -21.31 13.42
CA THR A 500 1.28 -21.30 12.01
C THR A 500 0.12 -20.82 11.15
N LEU A 501 0.41 -20.30 9.95
CA LEU A 501 -0.61 -19.84 9.03
C LEU A 501 -1.62 -20.96 8.71
N GLU A 502 -1.14 -22.19 8.56
CA GLU A 502 -1.99 -23.36 8.31
C GLU A 502 -2.89 -23.69 9.51
N GLN A 503 -2.38 -23.63 10.74
CA GLN A 503 -3.19 -23.83 11.95
C GLN A 503 -4.33 -22.81 12.06
N ILE A 504 -4.06 -21.55 11.69
CA ILE A 504 -5.07 -20.49 11.67
C ILE A 504 -6.13 -20.82 10.61
N ILE A 505 -5.73 -21.14 9.38
CA ILE A 505 -6.65 -21.55 8.30
C ILE A 505 -7.52 -22.73 8.74
N ASP A 506 -6.92 -23.77 9.32
CA ASP A 506 -7.61 -24.95 9.81
C ASP A 506 -8.69 -24.58 10.83
N SER A 507 -8.35 -23.73 11.78
CA SER A 507 -9.25 -23.27 12.85
C SER A 507 -10.44 -22.48 12.30
N VAL A 508 -10.20 -21.47 11.47
CA VAL A 508 -11.28 -20.57 11.01
C VAL A 508 -12.21 -21.26 10.01
N TYR A 509 -11.71 -22.16 9.16
CA TYR A 509 -12.54 -22.89 8.20
C TYR A 509 -13.29 -24.07 8.81
N ALA A 510 -12.89 -24.58 9.99
CA ALA A 510 -13.66 -25.61 10.70
C ALA A 510 -15.03 -25.11 11.17
N ASN A 511 -15.21 -23.78 11.29
CA ASN A 511 -16.39 -23.16 11.89
C ASN A 511 -17.36 -22.57 10.86
N ILE A 512 -17.11 -22.73 9.56
CA ILE A 512 -17.97 -22.19 8.50
C ILE A 512 -18.42 -23.28 7.51
N PRO A 513 -19.54 -23.08 6.80
CA PRO A 513 -19.94 -23.99 5.72
C PRO A 513 -18.89 -24.04 4.62
N ALA A 514 -18.67 -25.23 4.04
CA ALA A 514 -17.76 -25.39 2.91
C ALA A 514 -18.19 -24.52 1.72
N ILE A 515 -17.28 -23.66 1.27
CA ILE A 515 -17.47 -22.81 0.10
C ILE A 515 -16.92 -23.56 -1.10
N ASN A 516 -17.78 -24.02 -2.00
CA ASN A 516 -17.36 -24.75 -3.20
C ASN A 516 -17.38 -23.85 -4.44
N TYR A 517 -16.37 -23.98 -5.29
CA TYR A 517 -16.30 -23.30 -6.59
C TYR A 517 -15.81 -24.25 -7.68
N THR A 518 -16.10 -23.88 -8.92
CA THR A 518 -15.70 -24.67 -10.10
C THR A 518 -14.42 -24.10 -10.70
N GLU A 519 -13.40 -24.94 -10.82
CA GLU A 519 -12.14 -24.61 -11.46
C GLU A 519 -12.00 -25.33 -12.80
N LYS A 520 -11.54 -24.62 -13.84
CA LYS A 520 -11.24 -25.24 -15.13
C LYS A 520 -9.80 -25.73 -15.13
N VAL A 521 -9.62 -27.04 -15.10
CA VAL A 521 -8.28 -27.66 -15.16
C VAL A 521 -7.78 -27.69 -16.60
N ASN A 522 -8.68 -27.83 -17.57
CA ASN A 522 -8.39 -27.75 -19.01
C ASN A 522 -9.66 -27.31 -19.77
N SER A 523 -9.62 -27.30 -21.10
CA SER A 523 -10.72 -26.83 -21.96
C SER A 523 -12.03 -27.62 -21.80
N THR A 524 -11.98 -28.85 -21.27
CA THR A 524 -13.13 -29.76 -21.19
C THR A 524 -13.45 -30.24 -19.77
N THR A 525 -12.54 -30.07 -18.82
CA THR A 525 -12.62 -30.64 -17.46
C THR A 525 -12.73 -29.53 -16.44
N THR A 526 -13.82 -29.61 -15.66
CA THR A 526 -14.06 -28.77 -14.50
C THR A 526 -13.96 -29.60 -13.23
N LEU A 527 -13.23 -29.10 -12.25
CA LEU A 527 -13.12 -29.68 -10.92
C LEU A 527 -13.95 -28.84 -9.94
N ASN A 528 -14.69 -29.49 -9.05
CA ASN A 528 -15.32 -28.82 -7.92
C ASN A 528 -14.30 -28.79 -6.77
N VAL A 529 -13.91 -27.59 -6.35
CA VAL A 529 -12.87 -27.35 -5.34
C VAL A 529 -13.50 -26.67 -4.14
N THR A 530 -13.13 -27.09 -2.94
CA THR A 530 -13.50 -26.39 -1.70
C THR A 530 -12.50 -25.28 -1.44
N TYR A 531 -12.99 -24.05 -1.39
CA TYR A 531 -12.20 -22.87 -1.09
C TYR A 531 -11.72 -22.88 0.34
N ARG A 532 -10.40 -22.77 0.48
CA ARG A 532 -9.68 -22.74 1.75
C ARG A 532 -8.36 -22.02 1.54
N SER A 533 -8.21 -20.82 2.11
CA SER A 533 -7.03 -19.98 1.91
C SER A 533 -6.82 -19.06 3.10
N ALA A 534 -5.58 -18.58 3.27
CA ALA A 534 -5.28 -17.49 4.20
C ALA A 534 -5.88 -16.15 3.76
N ILE A 535 -6.06 -15.97 2.45
CA ILE A 535 -6.78 -14.81 1.92
C ILE A 535 -8.26 -15.16 2.04
N GLY A 536 -8.96 -14.59 3.03
CA GLY A 536 -10.38 -14.86 3.27
C GLY A 536 -11.30 -14.37 2.14
N PRO A 537 -12.57 -14.84 2.10
CA PRO A 537 -13.50 -14.42 1.05
C PRO A 537 -13.76 -12.91 1.05
N GLY A 538 -13.83 -12.23 2.20
CA GLY A 538 -14.02 -10.78 2.25
C GLY A 538 -12.84 -10.01 1.65
N ILE A 539 -11.61 -10.37 2.03
CA ILE A 539 -10.39 -9.80 1.46
C ILE A 539 -10.28 -10.11 -0.04
N LEU A 540 -10.61 -11.34 -0.45
CA LEU A 540 -10.64 -11.72 -1.86
C LEU A 540 -11.69 -10.89 -2.63
N HIS A 541 -12.82 -10.60 -2.00
CA HIS A 541 -13.87 -9.77 -2.59
C HIS A 541 -13.48 -8.30 -2.75
N VAL A 542 -12.58 -7.79 -1.89
CA VAL A 542 -11.96 -6.48 -2.09
C VAL A 542 -11.15 -6.47 -3.38
N LEU A 543 -10.30 -7.48 -3.60
CA LEU A 543 -9.52 -7.61 -4.84
C LEU A 543 -10.45 -7.72 -6.07
N ASP A 544 -11.51 -8.52 -5.97
CA ASP A 544 -12.54 -8.64 -7.01
C ASP A 544 -13.17 -7.30 -7.34
N THR A 545 -13.53 -6.53 -6.32
CA THR A 545 -14.23 -5.25 -6.46
C THR A 545 -13.33 -4.20 -7.10
N MET A 546 -12.03 -4.20 -6.79
CA MET A 546 -11.06 -3.30 -7.41
C MET A 546 -10.80 -3.61 -8.89
N GLY A 547 -10.88 -4.88 -9.31
CA GLY A 547 -10.64 -5.26 -10.69
C GLY A 547 -9.90 -6.57 -10.93
N TYR A 548 -9.46 -7.27 -9.88
CA TYR A 548 -8.80 -8.56 -10.06
C TYR A 548 -9.81 -9.65 -10.44
N SER A 549 -9.32 -10.67 -11.14
CA SER A 549 -10.04 -11.92 -11.32
C SER A 549 -9.58 -12.88 -10.24
N THR A 550 -10.50 -13.51 -9.51
CA THR A 550 -10.14 -14.45 -8.43
C THR A 550 -10.79 -15.81 -8.66
N VAL A 551 -10.66 -16.73 -7.72
CA VAL A 551 -11.35 -18.02 -7.79
C VAL A 551 -12.84 -17.93 -7.43
N LEU A 552 -13.23 -16.97 -6.60
CA LEU A 552 -14.61 -16.75 -6.16
C LEU A 552 -15.38 -15.75 -7.03
N SER A 553 -14.68 -14.90 -7.79
CA SER A 553 -15.25 -14.14 -8.91
C SER A 553 -14.75 -14.70 -10.23
N ASN A 554 -15.63 -15.03 -11.17
CA ASN A 554 -15.18 -15.30 -12.54
C ASN A 554 -15.25 -14.00 -13.37
N ASN A 555 -14.68 -12.93 -12.82
CA ASN A 555 -14.66 -11.64 -13.48
C ASN A 555 -13.75 -11.73 -14.71
N ASN A 556 -14.36 -12.01 -15.85
CA ASN A 556 -13.75 -11.70 -17.13
C ASN A 556 -14.12 -10.24 -17.40
N TYR A 557 -13.29 -9.30 -16.92
CA TYR A 557 -13.38 -7.89 -17.32
C TYR A 557 -13.21 -7.80 -18.83
N SER A 558 -14.28 -8.07 -19.56
CA SER A 558 -14.43 -7.73 -20.96
C SER A 558 -14.66 -6.23 -20.95
N ILE A 559 -13.65 -5.50 -21.41
CA ILE A 559 -13.68 -4.06 -21.61
C ILE A 559 -14.89 -3.74 -22.51
N THR A 560 -16.04 -3.43 -21.91
CA THR A 560 -17.18 -2.88 -22.65
C THR A 560 -16.88 -1.41 -22.90
N THR A 561 -17.06 -0.99 -24.15
CA THR A 561 -16.70 0.35 -24.64
C THR A 561 -17.50 1.45 -23.93
N THR A 562 -16.74 2.33 -23.26
CA THR A 562 -16.91 3.78 -23.09
C THR A 562 -18.31 4.30 -22.76
N GLU A 563 -18.60 4.45 -21.47
CA GLU A 563 -19.14 5.73 -21.01
C GLU A 563 -17.96 6.69 -20.84
N ASP A 564 -18.07 7.89 -21.42
CA ASP A 564 -17.07 8.96 -21.31
C ASP A 564 -17.03 9.51 -19.87
N ILE A 565 -16.37 8.80 -18.97
CA ILE A 565 -16.04 9.35 -17.65
C ILE A 565 -14.92 10.38 -17.87
N LYS A 566 -15.28 11.66 -17.84
CA LYS A 566 -14.31 12.76 -17.95
C LYS A 566 -13.35 12.71 -16.77
N GLN A 567 -12.04 12.82 -17.05
CA GLN A 567 -11.03 13.07 -16.02
C GLN A 567 -11.35 14.37 -15.27
N ARG A 568 -11.33 14.31 -13.94
CA ARG A 568 -11.74 15.41 -13.06
C ARG A 568 -10.60 16.21 -12.43
N ASN A 569 -9.34 15.86 -12.67
CA ASN A 569 -8.21 16.57 -12.06
C ASN A 569 -7.93 17.92 -12.73
N ILE A 570 -8.15 19.01 -11.98
CA ILE A 570 -8.14 20.39 -12.50
C ILE A 570 -6.90 21.19 -12.03
N CYS A 571 -6.20 20.75 -10.97
CA CYS A 571 -5.06 21.51 -10.45
C CYS A 571 -3.81 21.32 -11.32
N THR A 572 -3.50 22.30 -12.17
CA THR A 572 -2.24 22.35 -12.93
C THR A 572 -1.11 22.97 -12.11
N PRO A 573 0.13 22.47 -12.21
CA PRO A 573 1.27 23.09 -11.56
C PRO A 573 1.47 24.51 -12.08
N PRO A 574 1.82 25.48 -11.22
CA PRO A 574 1.96 26.89 -11.62
C PRO A 574 3.08 27.15 -12.65
N HIS A 575 4.02 26.20 -12.84
CA HIS A 575 5.15 26.32 -13.75
C HIS A 575 4.97 25.65 -15.11
N VAL A 576 3.84 24.96 -15.35
CA VAL A 576 3.51 24.51 -16.70
C VAL A 576 2.74 25.64 -17.38
N THR A 577 3.47 26.64 -17.88
CA THR A 577 2.95 27.47 -18.96
C THR A 577 2.80 26.55 -20.16
N THR A 578 1.63 25.94 -20.32
CA THR A 578 1.27 25.34 -21.60
C THR A 578 1.40 26.44 -22.67
N PRO A 579 2.06 26.17 -23.81
CA PRO A 579 1.96 27.07 -24.95
C PRO A 579 0.48 27.25 -25.26
N ASP A 580 0.04 28.51 -25.40
CA ASP A 580 -1.32 28.94 -25.68
C ASP A 580 -2.19 27.84 -26.33
N GLN A 581 -3.13 27.29 -25.56
CA GLN A 581 -4.32 26.71 -26.17
C GLN A 581 -5.12 27.88 -26.75
N THR A 582 -4.76 28.27 -27.98
CA THR A 582 -5.64 29.07 -28.83
C THR A 582 -7.01 28.41 -28.83
N THR A 583 -7.97 29.12 -28.26
CA THR A 583 -9.41 28.87 -28.27
C THR A 583 -9.85 28.24 -29.59
N LEU A 584 -10.08 26.93 -29.59
CA LEU A 584 -10.92 26.28 -30.59
C LEU A 584 -12.37 26.61 -30.25
N THR A 585 -12.81 27.78 -30.72
CA THR A 585 -14.22 28.15 -30.75
C THR A 585 -14.98 27.10 -31.54
N THR A 586 -15.75 26.29 -30.82
CA THR A 586 -16.70 25.34 -31.38
C THR A 586 -17.82 26.13 -32.08
N VAL A 587 -17.77 26.22 -33.40
CA VAL A 587 -18.92 26.66 -34.20
C VAL A 587 -19.97 25.54 -34.14
N LYS A 588 -20.99 25.71 -33.29
CA LYS A 588 -22.23 24.92 -33.37
C LYS A 588 -22.96 25.29 -34.66
N SER A 589 -22.78 24.51 -35.72
CA SER A 589 -23.71 24.53 -36.86
C SER A 589 -24.89 23.62 -36.55
N ALA A 590 -26.05 24.23 -36.34
CA ALA A 590 -27.33 23.53 -36.28
C ALA A 590 -27.67 22.97 -37.67
N ALA A 591 -27.70 21.66 -37.82
CA ALA A 591 -28.24 20.99 -38.99
C ALA A 591 -29.71 20.64 -38.71
N ALA A 592 -30.62 21.46 -39.24
CA ALA A 592 -32.02 21.11 -39.37
C ALA A 592 -32.18 20.13 -40.55
N THR A 593 -32.84 19.01 -40.28
CA THR A 593 -33.34 18.05 -41.27
C THR A 593 -34.43 18.65 -42.14
N LEU A 594 -34.37 18.46 -43.46
CA LEU A 594 -35.48 18.26 -44.43
C LEU A 594 -34.88 17.90 -45.82
N PRO A 595 -35.64 17.29 -46.76
CA PRO A 595 -35.19 16.14 -47.53
C PRO A 595 -34.95 16.42 -49.02
N ASN A 596 -34.28 15.44 -49.66
CA ASN A 596 -34.33 15.06 -51.08
C ASN A 596 -34.84 16.09 -52.10
N HIS A 597 -33.95 16.57 -52.97
CA HIS A 597 -34.02 16.25 -54.40
C HIS A 597 -32.73 16.62 -55.16
N SER A 598 -32.49 15.82 -56.19
CA SER A 598 -31.38 15.75 -57.12
C SER A 598 -31.14 17.01 -57.97
N ILE A 599 -30.01 16.95 -58.72
CA ILE A 599 -29.63 17.72 -59.94
C ILE A 599 -28.69 18.89 -59.64
N LEU A 600 -27.61 19.18 -60.38
CA LEU A 600 -26.75 18.52 -61.37
C LEU A 600 -25.75 19.64 -61.77
N LEU A 601 -24.47 19.29 -61.90
CA LEU A 601 -23.49 19.85 -62.84
C LEU A 601 -23.00 21.33 -62.78
N LEU A 602 -21.66 21.41 -62.81
CA LEU A 602 -20.78 22.20 -63.70
C LEU A 602 -20.05 23.45 -63.16
N PHE A 603 -18.72 23.29 -63.19
CA PHE A 603 -17.68 24.17 -63.77
C PHE A 603 -17.29 25.43 -62.97
N VAL A 604 -16.05 25.52 -62.46
CA VAL A 604 -14.71 25.64 -63.10
C VAL A 604 -14.26 27.10 -63.06
N SER A 605 -12.97 27.27 -62.71
CA SER A 605 -12.09 28.44 -62.95
C SER A 605 -11.86 29.35 -61.73
N VAL A 606 -10.68 29.87 -61.38
CA VAL A 606 -9.26 29.73 -61.78
C VAL A 606 -8.55 30.96 -61.14
N LEU A 607 -7.26 30.81 -60.74
CA LEU A 607 -6.25 31.85 -60.45
C LEU A 607 -6.54 32.80 -59.26
N CYS A 608 -5.57 33.25 -58.44
CA CYS A 608 -4.20 33.63 -58.76
C CYS A 608 -3.30 33.60 -57.50
N LEU A 609 -2.01 33.34 -57.73
CA LEU A 609 -0.86 33.64 -56.88
C LEU A 609 -0.78 35.15 -56.56
N ILE A 610 -0.03 35.53 -55.52
CA ILE A 610 1.15 36.42 -55.60
C ILE A 610 1.78 36.59 -54.22
N ASP A 611 3.10 36.67 -54.28
CA ASP A 611 4.13 36.69 -53.26
C ASP A 611 4.85 38.09 -53.32
N PHE A 612 5.81 38.36 -52.42
CA PHE A 612 6.90 39.40 -52.53
C PHE A 612 6.68 40.88 -52.02
N PRO A 613 7.73 41.69 -51.72
CA PRO A 613 8.38 41.85 -50.40
C PRO A 613 8.63 43.33 -49.94
N ARG A 614 9.51 43.50 -48.93
CA ARG A 614 10.20 44.73 -48.42
C ARG A 614 10.65 45.78 -49.48
N MET A 615 10.54 47.09 -49.19
CA MET A 615 11.61 48.02 -48.73
C MET A 615 11.22 49.52 -48.84
N LEU A 616 11.94 50.36 -48.08
CA LEU A 616 11.85 51.82 -47.84
C LEU A 616 11.83 52.73 -49.10
N SER A 617 11.20 53.92 -49.00
CA SER A 617 11.90 55.23 -48.99
C SER A 617 10.92 56.42 -48.87
N LEU A 618 11.43 57.50 -48.25
CA LEU A 618 10.92 58.85 -47.99
C LEU A 618 9.92 59.04 -46.83
#